data_AF-A0A8H6RT54-F1
#
_entry.id   AF-A0A8H6RT54-F1
#
_cell.length_a   1.000
_cell.length_b   1.000
_cell.length_c   1.000
_cell.angle_alpha   90.00
_cell.angle_beta   90.00
_cell.angle_gamma   90.00
#
_symmetry.space_group_name_H-M   'P 1'
#
loop_
_entity.id
_entity.type
_entity.pdbx_description
1 polymer ?
#
loop_
_entity_poly.entity_id
_entity_poly.type
_entity_poly.pdbx_seq_one_letter_code
_entity_poly.pdbx_strand_id
1 'polypeptide(L)'
;MKSPIPDYLNRVLDHARPDESGAPAGYIDVLARADTSRLAVAIAMVDGTVYSAGDDEVEFSIQSISKAFVYALAIEDAGLEAVLKKIGVEPSGDAFNELSLHKGSNRPMNPMINAGAITAHSLVVGPDATAEQRTDRILKVMSRLAGRQLAVCEEVYEAELKDWDRNMGLAHMLKAAGIIRCDPREAVKGYIRQCSINVTVRDLALMAATLSNAGYQPITNERIFPRDSVRQVLSVMTTCGMYDAAGDWVSNVGIPAKSGVAGGILGALPGQVGLAAFSPKLDEKGNSVRGVNICEQLSRDMGLHMMDVSQIARSTVNTAVATLNTVNDQHPNSKCRVAIFHLRGAVRFAGSEILTRALTRTLGAPDANDPGSGAYADACAVVLSFRDVFSLNKVARRVMHEDINRLLADGRSVVAIDPSGVLRWDPEGKEKHPKIVENQDEAREFIGGAGCSAKVEEDW
;
A
#
# COMPACT_ATOMS: atom_id res chain seq x y z
N MET A 1 28.90 5.62 10.05
CA MET A 1 28.00 6.77 9.83
C MET A 1 26.62 6.38 10.35
N LYS A 2 25.92 7.25 11.09
CA LYS A 2 24.52 7.01 11.50
C LYS A 2 23.58 7.57 10.43
N SER A 3 22.38 7.00 10.29
CA SER A 3 21.35 7.57 9.41
C SER A 3 20.97 8.98 9.87
N PRO A 4 20.80 9.96 8.98
CA PRO A 4 20.39 11.32 9.34
C PRO A 4 18.88 11.45 9.65
N ILE A 5 18.09 10.40 9.40
CA ILE A 5 16.63 10.44 9.52
C ILE A 5 16.18 10.72 10.98
N PRO A 6 16.70 10.04 12.03
CA PRO A 6 16.31 10.35 13.40
C PRO A 6 16.63 11.80 13.81
N ASP A 7 17.76 12.35 13.37
CA ASP A 7 18.11 13.75 13.66
C ASP A 7 17.14 14.72 12.97
N TYR A 8 16.69 14.39 11.76
CA TYR A 8 15.65 15.15 11.09
C TYR A 8 14.29 15.04 11.79
N LEU A 9 13.88 13.84 12.22
CA LEU A 9 12.64 13.66 12.98
C LEU A 9 12.64 14.48 14.28
N ASN A 10 13.76 14.54 15.00
CA ASN A 10 13.91 15.41 16.17
C ASN A 10 13.70 16.90 15.81
N ARG A 11 14.28 17.38 14.70
CA ARG A 11 14.04 18.75 14.22
C ARG A 11 12.56 19.01 13.91
N VAL A 12 11.86 18.05 13.31
CA VAL A 12 10.42 18.16 13.04
C VAL A 12 9.64 18.28 14.36
N LEU A 13 9.99 17.49 15.37
CA LEU A 13 9.38 17.61 16.70
C LEU A 13 9.65 18.98 17.34
N ASP A 14 10.88 19.49 17.24
CA ASP A 14 11.24 20.81 17.78
C ASP A 14 10.47 21.96 17.12
N HIS A 15 10.15 21.86 15.82
CA HIS A 15 9.32 22.84 15.12
C HIS A 15 7.85 22.77 15.56
N ALA A 16 7.32 21.58 15.82
CA ALA A 16 5.92 21.40 16.22
C ALA A 16 5.67 21.67 17.72
N ARG A 17 6.70 21.51 18.56
CA ARG A 17 6.59 21.59 20.03
C ARG A 17 6.02 22.91 20.58
N PRO A 18 6.35 24.11 20.04
CA PRO A 18 5.87 25.37 20.59
C PRO A 18 4.35 25.60 20.43
N ASP A 19 3.68 24.88 19.53
CA ASP A 19 2.24 25.03 19.31
C ASP A 19 1.47 24.37 20.47
N GLU A 20 0.95 25.18 21.38
CA GLU A 20 0.19 24.73 22.56
C GLU A 20 -1.33 24.78 22.34
N SER A 21 -1.80 25.06 21.11
CA SER A 21 -3.22 25.19 20.81
C SER A 21 -3.97 23.85 20.87
N GLY A 22 -5.31 23.94 20.88
CA GLY A 22 -6.19 22.78 21.01
C GLY A 22 -6.34 22.28 22.45
N ALA A 23 -7.07 21.17 22.61
CA ALA A 23 -7.33 20.54 23.90
C ALA A 23 -7.45 19.01 23.77
N PRO A 24 -7.17 18.23 24.83
CA PRO A 24 -7.44 16.80 24.84
C PRO A 24 -8.94 16.49 24.66
N ALA A 25 -9.25 15.26 24.27
CA ALA A 25 -10.63 14.79 24.17
C ALA A 25 -11.33 14.78 25.56
N GLY A 26 -12.18 15.78 25.80
CA GLY A 26 -12.82 16.00 27.10
C GLY A 26 -13.95 15.04 27.47
N TYR A 27 -14.53 14.32 26.51
CA TYR A 27 -15.69 13.44 26.73
C TYR A 27 -15.29 12.03 27.23
N ILE A 28 -14.00 11.69 27.19
CA ILE A 28 -13.47 10.45 27.79
C ILE A 28 -12.55 10.86 28.93
N ASP A 29 -12.99 10.59 30.17
CA ASP A 29 -12.30 11.00 31.40
C ASP A 29 -10.79 10.68 31.46
N VAL A 30 -10.39 9.57 30.85
CA VAL A 30 -8.99 9.11 30.80
C VAL A 30 -8.19 9.98 29.81
N LEU A 31 -8.75 10.28 28.64
CA LEU A 31 -8.09 11.10 27.62
C LEU A 31 -8.07 12.59 28.01
N ALA A 32 -9.11 13.06 28.71
CA ALA A 32 -9.17 14.42 29.24
C ALA A 32 -8.01 14.74 30.21
N ARG A 33 -7.44 13.70 30.84
CA ARG A 33 -6.32 13.78 31.79
C ARG A 33 -4.98 13.40 31.18
N ALA A 34 -4.90 13.20 29.87
CA ALA A 34 -3.67 12.83 29.19
C ALA A 34 -2.56 13.89 29.39
N ASP A 35 -1.31 13.45 29.49
CA ASP A 35 -0.14 14.31 29.55
C ASP A 35 0.08 15.02 28.20
N THR A 36 -0.36 16.28 28.12
CA THR A 36 -0.31 17.07 26.88
C THR A 36 1.09 17.50 26.45
N SER A 37 2.12 17.25 27.26
CA SER A 37 3.51 17.51 26.88
C SER A 37 4.07 16.47 25.91
N ARG A 38 3.40 15.31 25.78
CA ARG A 38 3.85 14.19 24.95
C ARG A 38 3.80 14.51 23.46
N LEU A 39 4.89 14.15 22.79
CA LEU A 39 5.07 14.39 21.37
C LEU A 39 6.01 13.34 20.78
N ALA A 40 5.53 12.60 19.78
CA ALA A 40 6.32 11.56 19.13
C ALA A 40 6.01 11.45 17.65
N VAL A 41 6.98 10.94 16.89
CA VAL A 41 6.84 10.65 15.46
C VAL A 41 7.62 9.38 15.12
N ALA A 42 7.08 8.58 14.21
CA ALA A 42 7.76 7.44 13.63
C ALA A 42 7.46 7.30 12.14
N ILE A 43 8.45 6.83 11.38
CA ILE A 43 8.28 6.37 10.01
C ILE A 43 8.81 4.94 9.88
N ALA A 44 8.10 4.11 9.14
CA ALA A 44 8.46 2.73 8.86
C ALA A 44 8.51 2.51 7.34
N MET A 45 9.66 2.05 6.87
CA MET A 45 9.88 1.73 5.46
C MET A 45 9.23 0.39 5.12
N VAL A 46 8.93 0.19 3.84
CA VAL A 46 8.35 -1.08 3.35
C VAL A 46 9.30 -2.28 3.46
N ASP A 47 10.59 -2.03 3.75
CA ASP A 47 11.61 -3.06 4.04
C ASP A 47 11.72 -3.44 5.53
N GLY A 48 10.90 -2.82 6.39
CA GLY A 48 10.84 -3.11 7.82
C GLY A 48 11.70 -2.19 8.69
N THR A 49 12.49 -1.29 8.09
CA THR A 49 13.27 -0.30 8.84
C THR A 49 12.36 0.73 9.50
N VAL A 50 12.50 0.95 10.82
CA VAL A 50 11.72 1.94 11.58
C VAL A 50 12.63 3.02 12.14
N TYR A 51 12.29 4.27 11.90
CA TYR A 51 12.91 5.45 12.50
C TYR A 51 11.87 6.17 13.37
N SER A 52 12.25 6.58 14.57
CA SER A 52 11.35 7.27 15.50
C SER A 52 12.10 8.32 16.33
N ALA A 53 11.35 9.26 16.88
CA ALA A 53 11.85 10.32 17.76
C ALA A 53 10.75 10.75 18.75
N GLY A 54 11.17 11.38 19.86
CA GLY A 54 10.28 11.87 20.91
C GLY A 54 9.84 10.78 21.88
N ASP A 55 8.60 10.90 22.39
CA ASP A 55 7.98 9.95 23.32
C ASP A 55 7.51 8.66 22.62
N ASP A 56 8.40 8.00 21.87
CA ASP A 56 8.04 6.96 20.90
C ASP A 56 7.65 5.60 21.50
N GLU A 57 7.90 5.40 22.79
CA GLU A 57 7.49 4.23 23.57
C GLU A 57 6.19 4.44 24.37
N VAL A 58 5.62 5.65 24.35
CA VAL A 58 4.37 5.92 25.07
C VAL A 58 3.21 5.24 24.38
N GLU A 59 2.52 4.36 25.11
CA GLU A 59 1.28 3.76 24.64
C GLU A 59 0.10 4.72 24.79
N PHE A 60 -0.78 4.69 23.79
CA PHE A 60 -2.07 5.35 23.79
C PHE A 60 -3.10 4.48 23.08
N SER A 61 -4.39 4.70 23.35
CA SER A 61 -5.42 3.94 22.67
C SER A 61 -5.55 4.34 21.21
N ILE A 62 -5.62 3.36 20.31
CA ILE A 62 -5.62 3.55 18.86
C ILE A 62 -6.84 4.33 18.36
N GLN A 63 -7.96 4.27 19.08
CA GLN A 63 -9.18 5.01 18.76
C GLN A 63 -9.65 4.79 17.32
N SER A 64 -10.17 5.83 16.67
CA SER A 64 -10.68 5.81 15.29
C SER A 64 -9.65 5.39 14.24
N ILE A 65 -8.35 5.34 14.55
CA ILE A 65 -7.33 4.78 13.64
C ILE A 65 -7.62 3.30 13.35
N SER A 66 -8.16 2.57 14.33
CA SER A 66 -8.51 1.15 14.20
C SER A 66 -9.49 0.86 13.06
N LYS A 67 -10.32 1.84 12.68
CA LYS A 67 -11.36 1.71 11.66
C LYS A 67 -10.79 1.29 10.30
N ALA A 68 -9.61 1.81 9.93
CA ALA A 68 -8.97 1.48 8.65
C ALA A 68 -8.62 -0.01 8.59
N PHE A 69 -8.05 -0.56 9.67
CA PHE A 69 -7.66 -1.96 9.74
C PHE A 69 -8.85 -2.90 9.87
N VAL A 70 -9.88 -2.53 10.65
CA VAL A 70 -11.08 -3.36 10.78
C VAL A 70 -11.93 -3.32 9.51
N TYR A 71 -11.91 -2.22 8.75
CA TYR A 71 -12.48 -2.20 7.40
C TYR A 71 -11.75 -3.15 6.45
N ALA A 72 -10.40 -3.16 6.48
CA ALA A 72 -9.60 -4.11 5.70
C ALA A 72 -9.94 -5.57 6.04
N LEU A 73 -10.07 -5.86 7.34
CA LEU A 73 -10.43 -7.18 7.86
C LEU A 73 -11.86 -7.59 7.49
N ALA A 74 -12.82 -6.67 7.54
CA ALA A 74 -14.19 -6.93 7.09
C ALA A 74 -14.24 -7.27 5.59
N ILE A 75 -13.42 -6.62 4.76
CA ILE A 75 -13.30 -6.96 3.33
C ILE A 75 -12.68 -8.34 3.16
N GLU A 76 -11.68 -8.69 3.96
CA GLU A 76 -11.05 -10.02 3.92
C GLU A 76 -12.04 -11.13 4.28
N ASP A 77 -12.83 -10.94 5.34
CA ASP A 77 -13.74 -11.97 5.86
C ASP A 77 -15.04 -12.08 5.07
N ALA A 78 -15.66 -10.95 4.71
CA ALA A 78 -16.97 -10.94 4.05
C ALA A 78 -16.89 -10.76 2.53
N GLY A 79 -15.73 -10.34 2.00
CA GLY A 79 -15.57 -9.94 0.60
C GLY A 79 -16.02 -8.51 0.33
N LEU A 80 -15.34 -7.84 -0.60
CA LEU A 80 -15.56 -6.41 -0.91
C LEU A 80 -17.01 -6.11 -1.32
N GLU A 81 -17.61 -6.97 -2.15
CA GLU A 81 -18.99 -6.75 -2.62
C GLU A 81 -20.01 -6.77 -1.46
N ALA A 82 -19.85 -7.71 -0.52
CA ALA A 82 -20.74 -7.81 0.63
C ALA A 82 -20.58 -6.61 1.58
N VAL A 83 -19.36 -6.13 1.76
CA VAL A 83 -19.06 -4.92 2.53
C VAL A 83 -19.68 -3.68 1.88
N LEU A 84 -19.53 -3.49 0.57
CA LEU A 84 -20.07 -2.33 -0.15
C LEU A 84 -21.61 -2.30 -0.21
N LYS A 85 -22.27 -3.44 -0.07
CA LYS A 85 -23.74 -3.49 0.12
C LYS A 85 -24.18 -2.89 1.45
N LYS A 86 -23.29 -2.81 2.44
CA LYS A 86 -23.59 -2.37 3.81
C LYS A 86 -22.89 -1.09 4.23
N ILE A 87 -21.84 -0.67 3.53
CA ILE A 87 -21.05 0.51 3.86
C ILE A 87 -20.75 1.25 2.55
N GLY A 88 -20.96 2.56 2.51
CA GLY A 88 -20.55 3.41 1.40
C GLY A 88 -19.05 3.70 1.39
N VAL A 89 -18.64 4.61 0.52
CA VAL A 89 -17.25 5.07 0.36
C VAL A 89 -17.13 6.58 0.23
N GLU A 90 -18.25 7.29 0.37
CA GLU A 90 -18.33 8.73 0.14
C GLU A 90 -18.03 9.48 1.44
N PRO A 91 -17.36 10.64 1.35
CA PRO A 91 -17.25 11.56 2.49
C PRO A 91 -18.66 11.90 3.01
N SER A 92 -18.82 11.93 4.33
CA SER A 92 -20.01 12.55 4.92
C SER A 92 -19.74 14.06 4.95
N GLY A 93 -20.54 14.85 4.24
CA GLY A 93 -20.51 16.31 4.37
C GLY A 93 -21.08 16.82 5.71
N ASP A 94 -21.60 15.89 6.51
CA ASP A 94 -22.10 16.10 7.86
C ASP A 94 -20.94 15.99 8.84
N ALA A 95 -20.93 16.86 9.85
CA ALA A 95 -19.96 16.78 10.94
C ALA A 95 -19.94 15.35 11.52
N PHE A 96 -18.78 14.88 11.97
CA PHE A 96 -18.60 13.52 12.52
C PHE A 96 -19.66 13.10 13.55
N ASN A 97 -20.33 14.07 14.18
CA ASN A 97 -21.35 13.90 15.21
C ASN A 97 -22.80 13.72 14.71
N GLU A 98 -23.11 13.95 13.43
CA GLU A 98 -24.48 13.84 12.94
C GLU A 98 -24.96 12.38 12.90
N LEU A 99 -26.18 12.12 13.35
CA LEU A 99 -26.83 10.82 13.32
C LEU A 99 -27.49 10.62 11.95
N SER A 100 -26.69 10.39 10.90
CA SER A 100 -27.21 10.25 9.53
C SER A 100 -26.84 8.92 8.88
N LEU A 101 -27.76 8.42 8.05
CA LEU A 101 -27.56 7.30 7.12
C LEU A 101 -27.82 7.82 5.71
N HIS A 102 -27.19 7.22 4.70
CA HIS A 102 -27.38 7.64 3.31
C HIS A 102 -28.86 7.53 2.91
N LYS A 103 -29.46 8.63 2.45
CA LYS A 103 -30.87 8.66 2.01
C LYS A 103 -31.11 7.61 0.92
N GLY A 104 -32.17 6.80 1.07
CA GLY A 104 -32.52 5.72 0.14
C GLY A 104 -31.83 4.39 0.44
N SER A 105 -30.49 4.36 0.51
CA SER A 105 -29.76 3.09 0.75
C SER A 105 -29.65 2.69 2.23
N ASN A 106 -29.87 3.64 3.15
CA ASN A 106 -29.78 3.49 4.62
C ASN A 106 -28.45 2.92 5.13
N ARG A 107 -27.42 2.85 4.29
CA ARG A 107 -26.07 2.44 4.70
C ARG A 107 -25.30 3.65 5.26
N PRO A 108 -24.37 3.44 6.21
CA PRO A 108 -23.40 4.46 6.60
C PRO A 108 -22.58 4.94 5.39
N MET A 109 -22.24 6.23 5.39
CA MET A 109 -21.57 6.90 4.25
C MET A 109 -20.21 6.31 3.90
N ASN A 110 -19.42 5.94 4.90
CA ASN A 110 -18.09 5.36 4.75
C ASN A 110 -17.68 4.62 6.05
N PRO A 111 -16.64 3.77 6.03
CA PRO A 111 -16.14 3.06 7.21
C PRO A 111 -15.36 3.93 8.22
N MET A 112 -15.02 5.19 7.89
CA MET A 112 -14.21 6.07 8.76
C MET A 112 -15.06 6.82 9.79
N ILE A 113 -16.38 6.91 9.57
CA ILE A 113 -17.36 7.36 10.56
C ILE A 113 -17.81 6.21 11.50
N ASN A 114 -18.34 6.54 12.68
CA ASN A 114 -18.69 5.53 13.69
C ASN A 114 -19.72 4.51 13.20
N ALA A 115 -20.76 4.95 12.48
CA ALA A 115 -21.78 4.05 11.95
C ALA A 115 -21.18 3.00 10.98
N GLY A 116 -20.25 3.43 10.13
CA GLY A 116 -19.51 2.54 9.23
C GLY A 116 -18.57 1.61 9.99
N ALA A 117 -17.89 2.10 11.02
CA ALA A 117 -16.99 1.30 11.83
C ALA A 117 -17.71 0.22 12.65
N ILE A 118 -18.85 0.54 13.27
CA ILE A 118 -19.72 -0.43 13.97
C ILE A 118 -20.22 -1.48 12.97
N THR A 119 -20.60 -1.05 11.76
CA THR A 119 -21.00 -1.97 10.69
C THR A 119 -19.83 -2.88 10.29
N ALA A 120 -18.63 -2.33 10.05
CA ALA A 120 -17.45 -3.10 9.68
C ALA A 120 -17.09 -4.13 10.76
N HIS A 121 -17.14 -3.74 12.03
CA HIS A 121 -16.94 -4.64 13.16
C HIS A 121 -17.92 -5.82 13.12
N SER A 122 -19.21 -5.58 12.85
CA SER A 122 -20.22 -6.64 12.76
C SER A 122 -20.00 -7.65 11.63
N LEU A 123 -19.17 -7.31 10.63
CA LEU A 123 -18.87 -8.15 9.47
C LEU A 123 -17.62 -9.02 9.63
N VAL A 124 -16.83 -8.79 10.68
CA VAL A 124 -15.63 -9.59 10.99
C VAL A 124 -16.04 -11.01 11.40
N VAL A 125 -15.22 -12.00 11.01
CA VAL A 125 -15.44 -13.46 11.10
C VAL A 125 -16.61 -13.96 10.23
N GLY A 126 -17.81 -13.41 10.44
CA GLY A 126 -19.02 -13.86 9.77
C GLY A 126 -20.30 -13.48 10.52
N PRO A 127 -21.47 -13.77 9.92
CA PRO A 127 -22.77 -13.37 10.47
C PRO A 127 -23.08 -14.02 11.82
N ASP A 128 -22.70 -15.29 12.02
CA ASP A 128 -23.03 -16.08 13.20
C ASP A 128 -21.93 -16.07 14.28
N ALA A 129 -20.90 -15.24 14.10
CA ALA A 129 -19.80 -15.14 15.04
C ALA A 129 -20.25 -14.50 16.36
N THR A 130 -19.68 -14.97 17.47
CA THR A 130 -19.88 -14.36 18.79
C THR A 130 -19.13 -13.04 18.89
N ALA A 131 -19.52 -12.19 19.85
CA ALA A 131 -18.79 -10.95 20.13
C ALA A 131 -17.31 -11.22 20.45
N GLU A 132 -17.03 -12.26 21.25
CA GLU A 132 -15.68 -12.66 21.64
C GLU A 132 -14.83 -13.05 20.43
N GLN A 133 -15.36 -13.88 19.52
CA GLN A 133 -14.66 -14.30 18.30
C GLN A 133 -14.27 -13.11 17.42
N ARG A 134 -15.16 -12.10 17.29
CA ARG A 134 -14.86 -10.87 16.55
C ARG A 134 -13.74 -10.08 17.22
N THR A 135 -13.84 -9.86 18.54
CA THR A 135 -12.83 -9.09 19.29
C THR A 135 -11.46 -9.77 19.30
N ASP A 136 -11.41 -11.10 19.45
CA ASP A 136 -10.18 -11.89 19.42
C ASP A 136 -9.53 -11.85 18.03
N ARG A 137 -10.32 -12.01 16.95
CA ARG A 137 -9.79 -11.89 15.57
C ARG A 137 -9.21 -10.50 15.31
N ILE A 138 -9.89 -9.44 15.72
CA ILE A 138 -9.41 -8.07 15.56
C ILE A 138 -8.09 -7.88 16.33
N LEU A 139 -8.03 -8.26 17.60
CA LEU A 139 -6.83 -8.09 18.42
C LEU A 139 -5.64 -8.87 17.86
N LYS A 140 -5.85 -10.11 17.39
CA LYS A 140 -4.82 -10.93 16.74
C LYS A 140 -4.29 -10.30 15.46
N VAL A 141 -5.16 -9.77 14.60
CA VAL A 141 -4.75 -9.10 13.36
C VAL A 141 -4.01 -7.79 13.66
N MET A 142 -4.51 -6.98 14.59
CA MET A 142 -3.82 -5.76 15.03
C MET A 142 -2.43 -6.06 15.60
N SER A 143 -2.30 -7.15 16.37
CA SER A 143 -1.01 -7.62 16.89
C SER A 143 -0.05 -8.07 15.80
N ARG A 144 -0.54 -8.80 14.79
CA ARG A 144 0.26 -9.18 13.61
C ARG A 144 0.76 -7.95 12.85
N LEU A 145 -0.10 -6.95 12.65
CA LEU A 145 0.26 -5.69 11.99
C LEU A 145 1.37 -4.95 12.76
N ALA A 146 1.26 -4.88 14.09
CA ALA A 146 2.25 -4.24 14.96
C ALA A 146 3.53 -5.08 15.17
N GLY A 147 3.55 -6.35 14.76
CA GLY A 147 4.69 -7.25 14.99
C GLY A 147 4.91 -7.63 16.46
N ARG A 148 3.95 -7.35 17.35
CA ARG A 148 3.97 -7.69 18.77
C ARG A 148 2.55 -7.93 19.29
N GLN A 149 2.43 -8.61 20.43
CA GLN A 149 1.14 -8.76 21.10
C GLN A 149 0.66 -7.40 21.61
N LEU A 150 -0.51 -6.96 21.15
CA LEU A 150 -1.22 -5.80 21.66
C LEU A 150 -2.23 -6.20 22.73
N ALA A 151 -2.66 -5.22 23.53
CA ALA A 151 -3.64 -5.39 24.59
C ALA A 151 -4.69 -4.27 24.55
N VAL A 152 -5.86 -4.55 25.11
CA VAL A 152 -6.92 -3.57 25.31
C VAL A 152 -6.62 -2.81 26.61
N CYS A 153 -6.70 -1.48 26.56
CA CYS A 153 -6.71 -0.64 27.74
C CYS A 153 -8.10 -0.67 28.38
N GLU A 154 -8.26 -1.49 29.42
CA GLU A 154 -9.55 -1.61 30.12
C GLU A 154 -9.99 -0.30 30.76
N GLU A 155 -9.06 0.58 31.18
CA GLU A 155 -9.41 1.89 31.73
C GLU A 155 -10.11 2.78 30.70
N VAL A 156 -9.58 2.85 29.47
CA VAL A 156 -10.21 3.59 28.36
C VAL A 156 -11.53 2.95 27.95
N TYR A 157 -11.57 1.62 27.89
CA TYR A 157 -12.77 0.86 27.54
C TYR A 157 -13.92 1.17 28.52
N GLU A 158 -13.67 1.06 29.83
CA GLU A 158 -14.67 1.35 30.86
C GLU A 158 -15.08 2.84 30.91
N ALA A 159 -14.15 3.75 30.59
CA ALA A 159 -14.46 5.17 30.49
C ALA A 159 -15.40 5.47 29.30
N GLU A 160 -15.13 4.89 28.13
CA GLU A 160 -15.99 5.06 26.95
C GLU A 160 -17.36 4.41 27.09
N LEU A 161 -17.48 3.30 27.83
CA LEU A 161 -18.78 2.67 28.10
C LEU A 161 -19.74 3.57 28.88
N LYS A 162 -19.24 4.53 29.65
CA LYS A 162 -20.08 5.47 30.42
C LYS A 162 -20.77 6.51 29.53
N ASP A 163 -20.21 6.80 28.35
CA ASP A 163 -20.73 7.81 27.40
C ASP A 163 -21.00 7.20 26.00
N TRP A 164 -21.51 5.98 25.97
CA TRP A 164 -21.72 5.21 24.73
C TRP A 164 -23.05 5.49 24.01
N ASP A 165 -23.92 6.36 24.56
CA ASP A 165 -25.32 6.50 24.14
C ASP A 165 -25.45 6.89 22.66
N ARG A 166 -24.54 7.73 22.17
CA ARG A 166 -24.49 8.09 20.74
C ARG A 166 -24.21 6.86 19.86
N ASN A 167 -23.23 6.05 20.22
CA ASN A 167 -22.90 4.83 19.46
C ASN A 167 -24.04 3.81 19.55
N MET A 168 -24.72 3.74 20.70
CA MET A 168 -25.94 2.93 20.86
C MET A 168 -27.06 3.41 19.93
N GLY A 169 -27.30 4.72 19.83
CA GLY A 169 -28.25 5.31 18.90
C GLY A 169 -27.96 4.91 17.45
N LEU A 170 -26.70 5.07 17.01
CA LEU A 170 -26.25 4.64 15.69
C LEU A 170 -26.48 3.14 15.46
N ALA A 171 -26.12 2.30 16.42
CA ALA A 171 -26.29 0.85 16.30
C ALA A 171 -27.77 0.43 16.21
N HIS A 172 -28.67 1.09 16.95
CA HIS A 172 -30.11 0.88 16.82
C HIS A 172 -30.63 1.31 15.45
N MET A 173 -30.18 2.46 14.93
CA MET A 173 -30.53 2.89 13.56
C MET A 173 -30.06 1.87 12.51
N LEU A 174 -28.82 1.39 12.63
CA LEU A 174 -28.26 0.38 11.73
C LEU A 174 -29.03 -0.94 11.79
N LYS A 175 -29.48 -1.35 12.98
CA LYS A 175 -30.31 -2.56 13.17
C LYS A 175 -31.70 -2.39 12.58
N ALA A 176 -32.34 -1.24 12.81
CA ALA A 176 -33.65 -0.92 12.21
C ALA A 176 -33.59 -0.88 10.68
N ALA A 177 -32.47 -0.43 10.12
CA ALA A 177 -32.19 -0.44 8.68
C ALA A 177 -31.79 -1.82 8.12
N GLY A 178 -31.63 -2.85 8.95
CA GLY A 178 -31.20 -4.19 8.54
C GLY A 178 -29.73 -4.31 8.13
N ILE A 179 -28.91 -3.29 8.41
CA ILE A 179 -27.48 -3.25 8.06
C ILE A 179 -26.69 -4.21 8.97
N ILE A 180 -26.94 -4.15 10.27
CA ILE A 180 -26.39 -5.08 11.26
C ILE A 180 -27.48 -6.06 11.73
N ARG A 181 -27.09 -7.30 12.03
CA ARG A 181 -28.00 -8.36 12.51
C ARG A 181 -27.81 -8.71 13.99
N CYS A 182 -26.60 -8.49 14.51
CA CYS A 182 -26.26 -8.76 15.90
C CYS A 182 -26.99 -7.80 16.87
N ASP A 183 -26.79 -8.02 18.17
CA ASP A 183 -27.29 -7.09 19.17
C ASP A 183 -26.53 -5.74 19.09
N PRO A 184 -27.22 -4.58 19.10
CA PRO A 184 -26.57 -3.28 19.07
C PRO A 184 -25.55 -3.09 20.21
N ARG A 185 -25.81 -3.62 21.41
CA ARG A 185 -24.88 -3.51 22.53
C ARG A 185 -23.62 -4.32 22.27
N GLU A 186 -23.74 -5.51 21.71
CA GLU A 186 -22.57 -6.34 21.35
C GLU A 186 -21.70 -5.64 20.31
N ALA A 187 -22.31 -5.07 19.26
CA ALA A 187 -21.59 -4.35 18.22
C ALA A 187 -20.86 -3.11 18.76
N VAL A 188 -21.52 -2.35 19.63
CA VAL A 188 -20.93 -1.14 20.24
C VAL A 188 -19.84 -1.51 21.23
N LYS A 189 -20.03 -2.51 22.10
CA LYS A 189 -18.98 -2.98 23.02
C LYS A 189 -17.74 -3.44 22.26
N GLY A 190 -17.93 -4.25 21.21
CA GLY A 190 -16.84 -4.73 20.38
C GLY A 190 -16.09 -3.57 19.69
N TYR A 191 -16.82 -2.58 19.18
CA TYR A 191 -16.24 -1.39 18.58
C TYR A 191 -15.43 -0.53 19.59
N ILE A 192 -15.96 -0.30 20.79
CA ILE A 192 -15.24 0.45 21.86
C ILE A 192 -13.99 -0.32 22.28
N ARG A 193 -14.09 -1.66 22.42
CA ARG A 193 -12.96 -2.53 22.76
C ARG A 193 -11.86 -2.47 21.71
N GLN A 194 -12.23 -2.43 20.43
CA GLN A 194 -11.31 -2.16 19.31
C GLN A 194 -10.64 -0.78 19.40
N CYS A 195 -11.40 0.27 19.73
CA CYS A 195 -10.85 1.63 19.89
C CYS A 195 -9.89 1.74 21.08
N SER A 196 -10.06 0.87 22.07
CA SER A 196 -9.27 0.85 23.31
C SER A 196 -7.97 0.04 23.20
N ILE A 197 -7.60 -0.49 22.03
CA ILE A 197 -6.33 -1.22 21.86
C ILE A 197 -5.15 -0.24 22.00
N ASN A 198 -4.19 -0.55 22.87
CA ASN A 198 -2.99 0.28 23.04
C ASN A 198 -1.98 0.06 21.93
N VAL A 199 -1.38 1.15 21.47
CA VAL A 199 -0.32 1.21 20.48
C VAL A 199 0.66 2.33 20.81
N THR A 200 1.87 2.22 20.30
CA THR A 200 2.85 3.31 20.23
C THR A 200 2.88 3.91 18.82
N VAL A 201 3.58 5.03 18.63
CA VAL A 201 3.83 5.54 17.26
C VAL A 201 4.64 4.55 16.42
N ARG A 202 5.53 3.75 17.03
CA ARG A 202 6.32 2.74 16.32
C ARG A 202 5.43 1.62 15.79
N ASP A 203 4.47 1.17 16.61
CA ASP A 203 3.47 0.19 16.19
C ASP A 203 2.65 0.75 15.03
N LEU A 204 2.08 1.95 15.18
CA LEU A 204 1.26 2.57 14.14
C LEU A 204 2.01 2.76 12.82
N ALA A 205 3.28 3.21 12.87
CA ALA A 205 4.09 3.36 11.67
C ALA A 205 4.27 2.02 10.95
N LEU A 206 4.53 0.93 11.69
CA LEU A 206 4.68 -0.41 11.12
C LEU A 206 3.36 -0.98 10.57
N MET A 207 2.24 -0.74 11.28
CA MET A 207 0.90 -1.09 10.81
C MET A 207 0.57 -0.31 9.52
N ALA A 208 0.91 0.98 9.44
CA ALA A 208 0.77 1.79 8.22
C ALA A 208 1.68 1.29 7.08
N ALA A 209 2.90 0.86 7.39
CA ALA A 209 3.83 0.31 6.41
C ALA A 209 3.27 -0.98 5.80
N THR A 210 2.48 -1.76 6.54
CA THR A 210 1.77 -2.92 5.97
C THR A 210 0.76 -2.50 4.90
N LEU A 211 -0.02 -1.43 5.12
CA LEU A 211 -0.91 -0.87 4.10
C LEU A 211 -0.10 -0.31 2.92
N SER A 212 1.00 0.38 3.21
CA SER A 212 1.90 0.95 2.20
C SER A 212 2.56 -0.14 1.34
N ASN A 213 2.81 -1.31 1.91
CA ASN A 213 3.42 -2.48 1.28
C ASN A 213 2.37 -3.47 0.71
N ALA A 214 1.24 -2.95 0.22
CA ALA A 214 0.20 -3.75 -0.43
C ALA A 214 -0.35 -4.92 0.42
N GLY A 215 -0.30 -4.80 1.75
CA GLY A 215 -0.84 -5.77 2.71
C GLY A 215 0.18 -6.75 3.27
N TYR A 216 1.48 -6.61 2.93
CA TYR A 216 2.55 -7.41 3.50
C TYR A 216 3.18 -6.71 4.70
N GLN A 217 3.22 -7.39 5.84
CA GLN A 217 3.90 -6.88 7.02
C GLN A 217 5.40 -6.83 6.71
N PRO A 218 6.06 -5.67 6.87
CA PRO A 218 7.37 -5.43 6.25
C PRO A 218 8.56 -6.14 6.93
N ILE A 219 8.40 -6.61 8.18
CA ILE A 219 9.42 -7.39 8.91
C ILE A 219 9.22 -8.90 8.70
N THR A 220 7.98 -9.39 8.83
CA THR A 220 7.67 -10.83 8.74
C THR A 220 7.43 -11.29 7.30
N ASN A 221 7.25 -10.36 6.37
CA ASN A 221 6.81 -10.59 4.99
C ASN A 221 5.50 -11.40 4.88
N GLU A 222 4.72 -11.42 5.97
CA GLU A 222 3.43 -12.09 6.00
C GLU A 222 2.40 -11.25 5.26
N ARG A 223 1.66 -11.85 4.33
CA ARG A 223 0.50 -11.20 3.71
C ARG A 223 -0.66 -11.18 4.70
N ILE A 224 -0.86 -10.04 5.37
CA ILE A 224 -1.97 -9.82 6.29
C ILE A 224 -3.24 -9.48 5.50
N PHE A 225 -3.17 -8.61 4.50
CA PHE A 225 -4.33 -8.22 3.71
C PHE A 225 -4.13 -8.46 2.21
N PRO A 226 -5.20 -8.81 1.46
CA PRO A 226 -5.17 -8.81 0.01
C PRO A 226 -4.93 -7.40 -0.55
N ARG A 227 -4.16 -7.32 -1.65
CA ARG A 227 -3.83 -6.05 -2.31
C ARG A 227 -5.04 -5.19 -2.68
N ASP A 228 -6.12 -5.82 -3.17
CA ASP A 228 -7.32 -5.09 -3.57
C ASP A 228 -8.05 -4.48 -2.37
N SER A 229 -8.06 -5.18 -1.22
CA SER A 229 -8.58 -4.65 0.05
C SER A 229 -7.76 -3.45 0.51
N VAL A 230 -6.44 -3.54 0.44
CA VAL A 230 -5.54 -2.44 0.82
C VAL A 230 -5.74 -1.22 -0.06
N ARG A 231 -5.85 -1.40 -1.38
CA ARG A 231 -6.18 -0.31 -2.30
C ARG A 231 -7.50 0.35 -1.91
N GLN A 232 -8.53 -0.43 -1.62
CA GLN A 232 -9.83 0.09 -1.20
C GLN A 232 -9.72 0.90 0.11
N VAL A 233 -9.01 0.37 1.10
CA VAL A 233 -8.80 1.04 2.41
C VAL A 233 -8.08 2.37 2.22
N LEU A 234 -6.98 2.39 1.45
CA LEU A 234 -6.21 3.60 1.18
C LEU A 234 -7.03 4.65 0.42
N SER A 235 -7.87 4.24 -0.54
CA SER A 235 -8.79 5.15 -1.23
C SER A 235 -9.74 5.84 -0.25
N VAL A 236 -10.34 5.07 0.66
CA VAL A 236 -11.29 5.63 1.64
C VAL A 236 -10.58 6.44 2.73
N MET A 237 -9.38 6.05 3.16
CA MET A 237 -8.55 6.87 4.06
C MET A 237 -8.24 8.23 3.44
N THR A 238 -7.95 8.25 2.14
CA THR A 238 -7.67 9.50 1.40
C THR A 238 -8.85 10.46 1.42
N THR A 239 -10.07 9.96 1.18
CA THR A 239 -11.25 10.82 1.03
C THR A 239 -12.01 11.07 2.33
N CYS A 240 -11.90 10.17 3.32
CA CYS A 240 -12.74 10.17 4.52
C CYS A 240 -11.95 10.12 5.84
N GLY A 241 -10.62 9.97 5.79
CA GLY A 241 -9.82 9.64 6.98
C GLY A 241 -9.58 10.81 7.94
N MET A 242 -9.56 12.03 7.42
CA MET A 242 -9.31 13.26 8.19
C MET A 242 -10.58 14.10 8.41
N TYR A 243 -11.75 13.45 8.38
CA TYR A 243 -13.05 14.07 8.63
C TYR A 243 -13.28 15.30 7.73
N ASP A 244 -13.72 16.41 8.33
CA ASP A 244 -14.00 17.69 7.64
C ASP A 244 -12.72 18.39 7.15
N ALA A 245 -11.54 17.82 7.39
CA ALA A 245 -10.26 18.28 6.87
C ALA A 245 -9.75 17.47 5.67
N ALA A 246 -10.50 16.47 5.17
CA ALA A 246 -9.99 15.56 4.14
C ALA A 246 -9.53 16.29 2.85
N GLY A 247 -10.25 17.32 2.43
CA GLY A 247 -9.86 18.14 1.27
C GLY A 247 -8.53 18.86 1.48
N ASP A 248 -8.44 19.66 2.56
CA ASP A 248 -7.22 20.39 2.94
C ASP A 248 -6.04 19.43 3.10
N TRP A 249 -6.26 18.28 3.72
CA TRP A 249 -5.26 17.25 3.96
C TRP A 249 -4.69 16.66 2.66
N VAL A 250 -5.55 16.31 1.71
CA VAL A 250 -5.10 15.76 0.42
C VAL A 250 -4.27 16.78 -0.35
N SER A 251 -4.57 18.08 -0.23
CA SER A 251 -3.82 19.14 -0.91
C SER A 251 -2.49 19.50 -0.23
N ASN A 252 -2.46 19.53 1.11
CA ASN A 252 -1.29 20.00 1.87
C ASN A 252 -0.33 18.87 2.28
N VAL A 253 -0.86 17.67 2.52
CA VAL A 253 -0.10 16.50 2.99
C VAL A 253 -0.07 15.41 1.93
N GLY A 254 -1.21 15.08 1.34
CA GLY A 254 -1.31 14.08 0.27
C GLY A 254 -0.89 12.66 0.68
N ILE A 255 -1.01 12.30 1.95
CA ILE A 255 -0.78 10.94 2.45
C ILE A 255 -2.13 10.35 2.91
N PRO A 256 -2.58 9.18 2.45
CA PRO A 256 -3.77 8.54 3.00
C PRO A 256 -3.63 8.37 4.51
N ALA A 257 -4.55 8.94 5.30
CA ALA A 257 -4.36 9.04 6.75
C ALA A 257 -5.62 8.77 7.55
N LYS A 258 -5.46 8.59 8.87
CA LYS A 258 -6.56 8.54 9.83
C LYS A 258 -6.09 9.09 11.17
N SER A 259 -6.83 10.04 11.75
CA SER A 259 -6.61 10.50 13.12
C SER A 259 -7.46 9.75 14.15
N GLY A 260 -7.00 9.72 15.39
CA GLY A 260 -7.72 9.24 16.56
C GLY A 260 -7.69 10.28 17.69
N VAL A 261 -8.79 10.36 18.43
CA VAL A 261 -9.02 11.35 19.50
C VAL A 261 -8.08 11.25 20.70
N ALA A 262 -7.30 10.17 20.80
CA ALA A 262 -6.21 10.08 21.77
C ALA A 262 -5.00 10.95 21.38
N GLY A 263 -4.99 11.55 20.19
CA GLY A 263 -3.89 12.36 19.66
C GLY A 263 -3.02 11.67 18.62
N GLY A 264 -3.37 10.45 18.22
CA GLY A 264 -2.66 9.70 17.19
C GLY A 264 -3.05 10.12 15.76
N ILE A 265 -2.09 10.06 14.85
CA ILE A 265 -2.32 10.10 13.40
C ILE A 265 -1.55 8.96 12.76
N LEU A 266 -2.24 8.20 11.91
CA LEU A 266 -1.68 7.18 11.03
C LEU A 266 -1.63 7.74 9.60
N GLY A 267 -0.52 7.60 8.90
CA GLY A 267 -0.39 7.91 7.47
C GLY A 267 0.24 6.74 6.71
N ALA A 268 -0.27 6.37 5.54
CA ALA A 268 0.22 5.24 4.76
C ALA A 268 0.42 5.63 3.29
N LEU A 269 1.66 5.97 2.89
CA LEU A 269 1.99 6.39 1.53
C LEU A 269 2.29 5.15 0.66
N PRO A 270 1.44 4.82 -0.34
CA PRO A 270 1.53 3.58 -1.07
C PRO A 270 2.90 3.35 -1.73
N GLY A 271 3.52 2.21 -1.45
CA GLY A 271 4.81 1.80 -2.01
C GLY A 271 6.03 2.48 -1.41
N GLN A 272 5.87 3.35 -0.41
CA GLN A 272 6.97 4.16 0.12
C GLN A 272 7.15 3.97 1.64
N VAL A 273 6.21 4.47 2.44
CA VAL A 273 6.42 4.64 3.89
C VAL A 273 5.11 4.64 4.67
N GLY A 274 5.13 3.98 5.83
CA GLY A 274 4.13 4.17 6.89
C GLY A 274 4.60 5.23 7.89
N LEU A 275 3.68 6.07 8.34
CA LEU A 275 3.95 7.23 9.19
C LEU A 275 3.00 7.19 10.39
N ALA A 276 3.51 7.59 11.54
CA ALA A 276 2.70 7.86 12.71
C ALA A 276 3.19 9.10 13.46
N ALA A 277 2.25 9.88 13.97
CA ALA A 277 2.52 10.98 14.89
C ALA A 277 1.59 10.87 16.10
N PHE A 278 2.05 11.36 17.24
CA PHE A 278 1.26 11.39 18.47
C PHE A 278 1.45 12.70 19.20
N SER A 279 0.34 13.39 19.47
CA SER A 279 0.27 14.45 20.48
C SER A 279 -1.19 14.63 20.94
N PRO A 280 -1.48 14.63 22.26
CA PRO A 280 -2.86 14.55 22.76
C PRO A 280 -3.82 15.69 22.40
N LYS A 281 -3.31 16.92 22.20
CA LYS A 281 -4.17 18.09 21.95
C LYS A 281 -4.77 18.04 20.54
N LEU A 282 -6.09 18.19 20.47
CA LEU A 282 -6.87 18.16 19.24
C LEU A 282 -7.31 19.56 18.80
N ASP A 283 -7.40 19.76 17.49
CA ASP A 283 -8.04 20.92 16.87
C ASP A 283 -9.58 20.83 16.93
N GLU A 284 -10.27 21.85 16.42
CA GLU A 284 -11.74 21.90 16.36
C GLU A 284 -12.35 20.79 15.48
N LYS A 285 -11.56 20.21 14.57
CA LYS A 285 -11.95 19.10 13.68
C LYS A 285 -11.65 17.72 14.30
N GLY A 286 -11.11 17.67 15.52
CA GLY A 286 -10.80 16.44 16.25
C GLY A 286 -9.50 15.74 15.83
N ASN A 287 -8.59 16.44 15.15
CA ASN A 287 -7.28 15.91 14.76
C ASN A 287 -6.18 16.44 15.69
N SER A 288 -5.10 15.67 15.89
CA SER A 288 -3.95 16.14 16.66
C SER A 288 -3.30 17.36 16.02
N VAL A 289 -3.26 18.49 16.72
CA VAL A 289 -2.72 19.77 16.20
C VAL A 289 -1.28 19.59 15.74
N ARG A 290 -0.41 19.16 16.67
CA ARG A 290 1.01 18.94 16.38
C ARG A 290 1.20 17.78 15.40
N GLY A 291 0.36 16.76 15.49
CA GLY A 291 0.40 15.63 14.56
C GLY A 291 0.19 16.06 13.10
N VAL A 292 -0.76 16.96 12.84
CA VAL A 292 -1.00 17.54 11.51
C VAL A 292 0.23 18.32 11.05
N ASN A 293 0.75 19.22 11.90
CA ASN A 293 1.95 20.02 11.59
C ASN A 293 3.16 19.14 11.23
N ILE A 294 3.38 18.04 11.98
CA ILE A 294 4.42 17.04 11.71
C ILE A 294 4.22 16.42 10.33
N CYS A 295 2.99 15.95 10.02
CA CYS A 295 2.71 15.29 8.75
C CYS A 295 2.89 16.23 7.55
N GLU A 296 2.45 17.48 7.68
CA GLU A 296 2.66 18.50 6.66
C GLU A 296 4.14 18.80 6.42
N GLN A 297 4.94 18.92 7.49
CA GLN A 297 6.37 19.14 7.36
C GLN A 297 7.06 17.95 6.70
N LEU A 298 6.74 16.72 7.10
CA LEU A 298 7.28 15.51 6.49
C LEU A 298 6.92 15.41 5.00
N SER A 299 5.68 15.74 4.62
CA SER A 299 5.26 15.76 3.22
C SER A 299 6.09 16.74 2.39
N ARG A 300 6.24 17.99 2.85
CA ARG A 300 6.98 19.04 2.14
C ARG A 300 8.48 18.76 2.05
N ASP A 301 9.13 18.47 3.17
CA ASP A 301 10.59 18.40 3.27
C ASP A 301 11.14 17.12 2.63
N MET A 302 10.35 16.03 2.61
CA MET A 302 10.76 14.73 2.07
C MET A 302 10.07 14.35 0.74
N GLY A 303 9.20 15.19 0.20
CA GLY A 303 8.44 14.89 -1.03
C GLY A 303 7.46 13.73 -0.87
N LEU A 304 6.93 13.52 0.34
CA LEU A 304 6.04 12.39 0.67
C LEU A 304 4.58 12.72 0.34
N HIS A 305 4.29 12.92 -0.94
CA HIS A 305 2.96 13.27 -1.41
C HIS A 305 2.49 12.29 -2.49
N MET A 306 1.27 11.74 -2.38
CA MET A 306 0.78 10.71 -3.32
C MET A 306 0.66 11.18 -4.77
N MET A 307 0.51 12.50 -4.97
CA MET A 307 0.48 13.14 -6.29
C MET A 307 1.85 13.63 -6.76
N ASP A 308 2.87 13.57 -5.89
CA ASP A 308 4.26 13.84 -6.28
C ASP A 308 4.90 12.54 -6.79
N VAL A 309 4.54 12.19 -8.03
CA VAL A 309 4.91 10.90 -8.62
C VAL A 309 6.14 11.07 -9.52
N SER A 310 7.25 10.44 -9.13
CA SER A 310 8.44 10.29 -9.99
C SER A 310 8.09 9.66 -11.34
N GLN A 311 8.77 10.05 -12.43
CA GLN A 311 8.62 9.46 -13.77
C GLN A 311 9.23 8.03 -13.86
N ILE A 312 8.66 7.07 -13.12
CA ILE A 312 9.16 5.69 -12.95
C ILE A 312 9.35 4.97 -14.29
N ALA A 313 8.47 5.26 -15.26
CA ALA A 313 8.42 4.54 -16.52
C ALA A 313 9.73 4.65 -17.33
N ARG A 314 10.37 5.83 -17.37
CA ARG A 314 11.58 6.07 -18.19
C ARG A 314 12.79 5.22 -17.79
N SER A 315 12.84 4.74 -16.55
CA SER A 315 13.95 3.93 -16.04
C SER A 315 13.66 2.43 -16.04
N THR A 316 12.49 1.97 -16.50
CA THR A 316 12.07 0.57 -16.35
C THR A 316 12.72 -0.37 -17.37
N VAL A 317 13.01 0.12 -18.58
CA VAL A 317 13.58 -0.66 -19.69
C VAL A 317 14.87 -0.01 -20.12
N ASN A 318 15.97 -0.78 -20.10
CA ASN A 318 17.22 -0.44 -20.78
C ASN A 318 17.38 -1.37 -21.98
N THR A 319 17.60 -0.82 -23.16
CA THR A 319 17.82 -1.59 -24.39
C THR A 319 19.32 -1.63 -24.68
N ALA A 320 19.86 -2.83 -24.78
CA ALA A 320 21.23 -3.09 -25.22
C ALA A 320 21.20 -3.98 -26.45
N VAL A 321 22.25 -3.93 -27.26
CA VAL A 321 22.42 -4.86 -28.39
C VAL A 321 23.77 -5.55 -28.26
N ALA A 322 23.78 -6.85 -28.55
CA ALA A 322 24.99 -7.63 -28.59
C ALA A 322 25.10 -8.39 -29.91
N THR A 323 26.31 -8.47 -30.45
CA THR A 323 26.64 -9.32 -31.59
C THR A 323 27.31 -10.59 -31.06
N LEU A 324 26.76 -11.75 -31.42
CA LEU A 324 27.28 -13.06 -31.00
C LEU A 324 28.41 -13.53 -31.92
N ASN A 325 29.50 -13.99 -31.31
CA ASN A 325 30.62 -14.63 -31.96
C ASN A 325 30.66 -16.10 -31.53
N THR A 326 30.21 -16.99 -32.42
CA THR A 326 30.16 -18.44 -32.18
C THR A 326 31.54 -19.07 -32.40
N VAL A 327 31.84 -20.16 -31.68
CA VAL A 327 33.12 -20.89 -31.81
C VAL A 327 33.24 -21.57 -33.18
N ASN A 328 32.11 -21.93 -33.79
CA ASN A 328 32.02 -22.48 -35.13
C ASN A 328 31.41 -21.44 -36.07
N ASP A 329 32.17 -20.98 -37.06
CA ASP A 329 31.70 -20.03 -38.08
C ASP A 329 30.58 -20.59 -38.96
N GLN A 330 30.36 -21.92 -38.96
CA GLN A 330 29.26 -22.58 -39.65
C GLN A 330 27.97 -22.66 -38.83
N HIS A 331 27.95 -22.14 -37.59
CA HIS A 331 26.73 -22.09 -36.79
C HIS A 331 25.69 -21.16 -37.46
N PRO A 332 24.40 -21.51 -37.52
CA PRO A 332 23.36 -20.69 -38.19
C PRO A 332 23.27 -19.25 -37.67
N ASN A 333 23.68 -19.04 -36.42
CA ASN A 333 23.67 -17.75 -35.74
C ASN A 333 25.08 -17.12 -35.59
N SER A 334 26.08 -17.55 -36.36
CA SER A 334 27.42 -16.90 -36.35
C SER A 334 27.30 -15.44 -36.80
N LYS A 335 27.91 -14.51 -36.05
CA LYS A 335 27.83 -13.05 -36.26
C LYS A 335 26.40 -12.48 -36.26
N CYS A 336 25.46 -13.20 -35.66
CA CYS A 336 24.10 -12.70 -35.52
C CYS A 336 24.01 -11.57 -34.48
N ARG A 337 23.20 -10.56 -34.79
CA ARG A 337 22.78 -9.52 -33.84
C ARG A 337 21.64 -10.02 -32.94
N VAL A 338 21.78 -9.76 -31.64
CA VAL A 338 20.81 -10.10 -30.61
C VAL A 338 20.37 -8.82 -29.91
N ALA A 339 19.07 -8.55 -29.94
CA ALA A 339 18.49 -7.43 -29.22
C ALA A 339 18.20 -7.85 -27.77
N ILE A 340 18.72 -7.11 -26.79
CA ILE A 340 18.59 -7.41 -25.36
C ILE A 340 17.81 -6.28 -24.68
N PHE A 341 16.68 -6.63 -24.08
CA PHE A 341 15.87 -5.69 -23.30
C PHE A 341 15.99 -6.04 -21.83
N HIS A 342 16.65 -5.18 -21.06
CA HIS A 342 16.81 -5.31 -19.63
C HIS A 342 15.67 -4.59 -18.92
N LEU A 343 14.92 -5.32 -18.10
CA LEU A 343 13.89 -4.75 -17.25
C LEU A 343 14.40 -4.69 -15.81
N ARG A 344 14.05 -3.61 -15.11
CA ARG A 344 14.42 -3.43 -13.70
C ARG A 344 13.28 -2.84 -12.87
N GLY A 345 13.28 -3.16 -11.58
CA GLY A 345 12.36 -2.61 -10.60
C GLY A 345 10.99 -3.29 -10.59
N ALA A 346 9.97 -2.54 -10.15
CA ALA A 346 8.58 -3.02 -10.13
C ALA A 346 7.87 -2.66 -11.43
N VAL A 347 7.64 -3.65 -12.29
CA VAL A 347 7.06 -3.43 -13.61
C VAL A 347 5.52 -3.44 -13.55
N ARG A 348 4.93 -2.33 -14.01
CA ARG A 348 3.49 -2.09 -14.15
C ARG A 348 3.16 -1.78 -15.62
N PHE A 349 1.93 -1.37 -15.90
CA PHE A 349 1.47 -1.08 -17.26
C PHE A 349 2.40 -0.15 -18.05
N ALA A 350 2.78 0.99 -17.48
CA ALA A 350 3.67 1.94 -18.18
C ALA A 350 5.05 1.34 -18.50
N GLY A 351 5.59 0.51 -17.60
CA GLY A 351 6.85 -0.19 -17.85
C GLY A 351 6.74 -1.27 -18.93
N SER A 352 5.65 -2.05 -18.94
CA SER A 352 5.39 -3.00 -20.02
C SER A 352 5.11 -2.32 -21.36
N GLU A 353 4.41 -1.18 -21.35
CA GLU A 353 4.14 -0.40 -22.56
C GLU A 353 5.43 0.17 -23.16
N ILE A 354 6.37 0.64 -22.32
CA ILE A 354 7.68 1.08 -22.78
C ILE A 354 8.46 -0.09 -23.39
N LEU A 355 8.37 -1.30 -22.83
CA LEU A 355 8.97 -2.47 -23.45
C LEU A 355 8.34 -2.72 -24.83
N THR A 356 7.01 -2.71 -24.94
CA THR A 356 6.31 -2.89 -26.22
C THR A 356 6.75 -1.86 -27.25
N ARG A 357 6.88 -0.58 -26.86
CA ARG A 357 7.40 0.48 -27.75
C ARG A 357 8.85 0.26 -28.13
N ALA A 358 9.70 -0.13 -27.19
CA ALA A 358 11.11 -0.43 -27.44
C ALA A 358 11.26 -1.59 -28.41
N LEU A 359 10.52 -2.70 -28.20
CA LEU A 359 10.46 -3.84 -29.11
C LEU A 359 10.01 -3.40 -30.51
N THR A 360 8.90 -2.67 -30.60
CA THR A 360 8.36 -2.20 -31.88
C THR A 360 9.35 -1.30 -32.61
N ARG A 361 9.99 -0.35 -31.91
CA ARG A 361 10.97 0.57 -32.49
C ARG A 361 12.24 -0.15 -32.92
N THR A 362 12.75 -1.07 -32.12
CA THR A 362 14.03 -1.76 -32.39
C THR A 362 13.90 -2.85 -33.46
N LEU A 363 12.80 -3.61 -33.44
CA LEU A 363 12.61 -4.83 -34.24
C LEU A 363 11.60 -4.68 -35.38
N GLY A 364 10.84 -3.58 -35.41
CA GLY A 364 9.83 -3.32 -36.44
C GLY A 364 10.45 -2.92 -37.79
N ALA A 365 9.59 -2.58 -38.75
CA ALA A 365 10.03 -2.05 -40.02
C ALA A 365 10.67 -0.65 -39.83
N PRO A 366 11.74 -0.31 -40.58
CA PRO A 366 12.29 1.03 -40.56
C PRO A 366 11.25 2.08 -40.94
N ASP A 367 11.11 3.12 -40.12
CA ASP A 367 10.26 4.27 -40.36
C ASP A 367 11.13 5.47 -40.76
N ALA A 368 10.83 6.07 -41.91
CA ALA A 368 11.52 7.25 -42.41
C ALA A 368 11.39 8.48 -41.48
N ASN A 369 10.36 8.52 -40.63
CA ASN A 369 10.11 9.60 -39.68
C ASN A 369 10.74 9.36 -38.30
N ASP A 370 11.29 8.17 -38.02
CA ASP A 370 11.98 7.84 -36.77
C ASP A 370 13.36 7.23 -37.05
N PRO A 371 14.40 8.07 -37.22
CA PRO A 371 15.76 7.61 -37.45
C PRO A 371 16.25 6.66 -36.35
N GLY A 372 16.65 5.45 -36.75
CA GLY A 372 17.06 4.37 -35.84
C GLY A 372 15.96 3.35 -35.51
N SER A 373 14.72 3.58 -35.95
CA SER A 373 13.70 2.53 -35.96
C SER A 373 14.05 1.42 -36.94
N GLY A 374 13.72 0.17 -36.58
CA GLY A 374 14.03 -1.02 -37.35
C GLY A 374 15.53 -1.31 -37.53
N ALA A 375 16.42 -0.63 -36.81
CA ALA A 375 17.88 -0.79 -36.93
C ALA A 375 18.35 -2.24 -36.69
N TYR A 376 17.56 -3.02 -35.96
CA TYR A 376 17.82 -4.42 -35.62
C TYR A 376 16.67 -5.34 -36.03
N ALA A 377 15.94 -4.98 -37.10
CA ALA A 377 14.87 -5.81 -37.65
C ALA A 377 15.36 -7.23 -38.02
N ASP A 378 16.62 -7.38 -38.40
CA ASP A 378 17.31 -8.62 -38.77
C ASP A 378 17.88 -9.41 -37.57
N ALA A 379 17.69 -8.96 -36.32
CA ALA A 379 18.17 -9.67 -35.14
C ALA A 379 17.60 -11.11 -35.11
N CYS A 380 18.48 -12.13 -35.06
CA CYS A 380 18.04 -13.53 -35.09
C CYS A 380 17.45 -14.00 -33.75
N ALA A 381 17.76 -13.30 -32.67
CA ALA A 381 17.22 -13.59 -31.35
C ALA A 381 16.91 -12.32 -30.55
N VAL A 382 15.96 -12.43 -29.63
CA VAL A 382 15.56 -11.40 -28.69
C VAL A 382 15.70 -11.96 -27.28
N VAL A 383 16.43 -11.24 -26.43
CA VAL A 383 16.59 -11.56 -25.01
C VAL A 383 15.79 -10.57 -24.19
N LEU A 384 14.87 -11.06 -23.37
CA LEU A 384 14.17 -10.27 -22.35
C LEU A 384 14.75 -10.63 -20.99
N SER A 385 15.46 -9.70 -20.35
CA SER A 385 16.06 -9.93 -19.04
C SER A 385 15.19 -9.38 -17.92
N PHE A 386 14.72 -10.28 -17.06
CA PHE A 386 13.93 -10.01 -15.85
C PHE A 386 14.76 -10.11 -14.57
N ARG A 387 16.10 -10.20 -14.69
CA ARG A 387 17.03 -10.42 -13.56
C ARG A 387 16.82 -9.42 -12.42
N ASP A 388 16.65 -8.14 -12.75
CA ASP A 388 16.50 -7.05 -11.78
C ASP A 388 15.03 -6.64 -11.58
N VAL A 389 14.08 -7.49 -12.02
CA VAL A 389 12.64 -7.27 -11.83
C VAL A 389 12.20 -7.89 -10.52
N PHE A 390 11.90 -7.04 -9.54
CA PHE A 390 11.41 -7.48 -8.23
C PHE A 390 9.92 -7.85 -8.25
N SER A 391 9.12 -7.24 -9.12
CA SER A 391 7.70 -7.60 -9.22
C SER A 391 7.10 -7.27 -10.59
N LEU A 392 6.16 -8.13 -11.01
CA LEU A 392 5.40 -7.97 -12.25
C LEU A 392 3.90 -8.11 -11.95
N ASN A 393 3.10 -7.06 -12.20
CA ASN A 393 1.65 -7.13 -11.98
C ASN A 393 0.92 -7.90 -13.10
N LYS A 394 -0.33 -8.28 -12.86
CA LYS A 394 -1.15 -9.05 -13.81
C LYS A 394 -1.25 -8.39 -15.19
N VAL A 395 -1.37 -7.06 -15.23
CA VAL A 395 -1.48 -6.30 -16.49
C VAL A 395 -0.17 -6.33 -17.26
N ALA A 396 0.94 -5.98 -16.62
CA ALA A 396 2.26 -5.98 -17.24
C ALA A 396 2.65 -7.38 -17.72
N ARG A 397 2.37 -8.42 -16.91
CA ARG A 397 2.57 -9.81 -17.32
C ARG A 397 1.78 -10.15 -18.58
N ARG A 398 0.51 -9.76 -18.65
CA ARG A 398 -0.34 -10.01 -19.83
C ARG A 398 0.21 -9.31 -21.07
N VAL A 399 0.65 -8.05 -20.94
CA VAL A 399 1.27 -7.30 -22.06
C VAL A 399 2.56 -7.98 -22.51
N MET A 400 3.45 -8.34 -21.59
CA MET A 400 4.69 -9.04 -21.92
C MET A 400 4.45 -10.42 -22.53
N HIS A 401 3.42 -11.13 -22.06
CA HIS A 401 3.05 -12.42 -22.64
C HIS A 401 2.61 -12.26 -24.09
N GLU A 402 1.86 -11.20 -24.39
CA GLU A 402 1.46 -10.85 -25.75
C GLU A 402 2.66 -10.44 -26.61
N ASP A 403 3.57 -9.60 -26.09
CA ASP A 403 4.80 -9.20 -26.79
C ASP A 403 5.63 -10.43 -27.19
N ILE A 404 5.84 -11.37 -26.26
CA ILE A 404 6.56 -12.62 -26.53
C ILE A 404 5.84 -13.46 -27.60
N ASN A 405 4.50 -13.60 -27.52
CA ASN A 405 3.76 -14.37 -28.52
C ASN A 405 3.92 -13.77 -29.92
N ARG A 406 3.92 -12.43 -30.05
CA ARG A 406 4.11 -11.75 -31.33
C ARG A 406 5.51 -11.97 -31.90
N LEU A 407 6.54 -11.83 -31.06
CA LEU A 407 7.92 -12.12 -31.47
C LEU A 407 8.08 -13.57 -31.97
N LEU A 408 7.46 -14.54 -31.30
CA LEU A 408 7.47 -15.95 -31.71
C LEU A 408 6.67 -16.20 -33.01
N ALA A 409 5.55 -15.49 -33.19
CA ALA A 409 4.73 -15.54 -34.40
C ALA A 409 5.49 -14.98 -35.62
N ASP A 410 6.29 -13.93 -35.42
CA ASP A 410 7.21 -13.35 -36.41
C ASP A 410 8.43 -14.27 -36.70
N GLY A 411 8.51 -15.44 -36.06
CA GLY A 411 9.57 -16.42 -36.28
C GLY A 411 10.88 -16.13 -35.55
N ARG A 412 10.90 -15.15 -34.64
CA ARG A 412 12.10 -14.82 -33.85
C ARG A 412 12.35 -15.85 -32.76
N SER A 413 13.61 -16.13 -32.48
CA SER A 413 14.01 -16.86 -31.27
C SER A 413 13.93 -15.93 -30.06
N VAL A 414 13.17 -16.32 -29.02
CA VAL A 414 12.98 -15.50 -27.82
C VAL A 414 13.51 -16.22 -26.60
N VAL A 415 14.37 -15.54 -25.84
CA VAL A 415 14.93 -16.02 -24.58
C VAL A 415 14.52 -15.08 -23.45
N ALA A 416 13.99 -15.63 -22.36
CA ALA A 416 13.66 -14.89 -21.15
C ALA A 416 14.64 -15.29 -20.03
N ILE A 417 15.42 -14.35 -19.52
CA ILE A 417 16.26 -14.55 -18.34
C ILE A 417 15.42 -14.20 -17.11
N ASP A 418 14.91 -15.19 -16.39
CA ASP A 418 13.94 -15.00 -15.29
C ASP A 418 14.25 -15.88 -14.07
N PRO A 419 15.36 -15.62 -13.35
CA PRO A 419 15.77 -16.47 -12.22
C PRO A 419 14.80 -16.42 -11.03
N SER A 420 13.96 -15.39 -10.97
CA SER A 420 12.96 -15.21 -9.91
C SER A 420 11.57 -15.73 -10.30
N GLY A 421 11.40 -16.26 -11.52
CA GLY A 421 10.12 -16.76 -12.02
C GLY A 421 8.99 -15.72 -12.05
N VAL A 422 9.31 -14.43 -12.20
CA VAL A 422 8.31 -13.34 -12.13
C VAL A 422 7.39 -13.32 -13.36
N LEU A 423 7.89 -13.82 -14.50
CA LEU A 423 7.15 -13.89 -15.76
C LEU A 423 5.98 -14.88 -15.66
N ARG A 424 6.13 -15.95 -14.86
CA ARG A 424 5.13 -17.03 -14.71
C ARG A 424 4.55 -17.45 -16.07
N TRP A 425 5.43 -17.83 -16.97
CA TRP A 425 5.02 -18.30 -18.29
C TRP A 425 4.38 -19.67 -18.18
N ASP A 426 3.27 -19.86 -18.88
CA ASP A 426 2.60 -21.15 -19.02
C ASP A 426 2.75 -21.63 -20.47
N PRO A 427 3.48 -22.72 -20.72
CA PRO A 427 3.66 -23.27 -22.06
C PRO A 427 2.47 -24.13 -22.52
N GLU A 428 1.49 -24.45 -21.65
CA GLU A 428 0.40 -25.37 -22.00
C GLU A 428 -0.40 -24.89 -23.22
N GLY A 429 -0.52 -25.78 -24.22
CA GLY A 429 -1.28 -25.53 -25.44
C GLY A 429 -0.61 -24.64 -26.49
N LYS A 430 0.66 -24.27 -26.33
CA LYS A 430 1.41 -23.45 -27.31
C LYS A 430 2.48 -24.25 -28.05
N GLU A 431 2.42 -24.26 -29.38
CA GLU A 431 3.45 -24.90 -30.23
C GLU A 431 4.81 -24.20 -30.16
N LYS A 432 4.82 -22.86 -30.02
CA LYS A 432 6.03 -22.04 -29.86
C LYS A 432 6.03 -21.38 -28.48
N HIS A 433 7.19 -21.38 -27.83
CA HIS A 433 7.38 -20.85 -26.49
C HIS A 433 8.77 -20.23 -26.35
N PRO A 434 8.95 -19.21 -25.49
CA PRO A 434 10.27 -18.66 -25.23
C PRO A 434 11.11 -19.69 -24.45
N LYS A 435 12.43 -19.63 -24.63
CA LYS A 435 13.36 -20.35 -23.76
C LYS A 435 13.55 -19.57 -22.47
N ILE A 436 13.19 -20.16 -21.33
CA ILE A 436 13.43 -19.56 -20.00
C ILE A 436 14.77 -20.08 -19.46
N VAL A 437 15.60 -19.18 -18.96
CA VAL A 437 16.95 -19.46 -18.44
C VAL A 437 17.23 -18.66 -17.17
N GLU A 438 18.22 -19.08 -16.39
CA GLU A 438 18.56 -18.46 -15.10
C GLU A 438 19.52 -17.27 -15.25
N ASN A 439 20.37 -17.29 -16.28
CA ASN A 439 21.46 -16.32 -16.43
C ASN A 439 21.79 -16.01 -17.90
N GLN A 440 22.69 -15.05 -18.10
CA GLN A 440 23.11 -14.61 -19.44
C GLN A 440 23.94 -15.66 -20.18
N ASP A 441 24.66 -16.54 -19.48
CA ASP A 441 25.52 -17.53 -20.11
C ASP A 441 24.67 -18.64 -20.75
N GLU A 442 23.64 -19.13 -20.04
CA GLU A 442 22.64 -20.05 -20.60
C GLU A 442 21.89 -19.45 -21.80
N ALA A 443 21.56 -18.15 -21.73
CA ALA A 443 20.95 -17.45 -22.87
C ALA A 443 21.88 -17.47 -24.09
N ARG A 444 23.17 -17.17 -23.91
CA ARG A 444 24.16 -17.17 -25.00
C ARG A 444 24.39 -18.57 -25.56
N GLU A 445 24.49 -19.57 -24.70
CA GLU A 445 24.69 -20.97 -25.10
C GLU A 445 23.49 -21.48 -25.92
N PHE A 446 22.27 -21.12 -25.53
CA PHE A 446 21.07 -21.47 -26.30
C PHE A 446 21.04 -20.80 -27.68
N ILE A 447 21.47 -19.55 -27.80
CA ILE A 447 21.41 -18.82 -29.07
C ILE A 447 22.59 -19.18 -29.99
N GLY A 448 23.80 -19.27 -29.47
CA GLY A 448 25.04 -19.39 -30.25
C GLY A 448 25.82 -20.70 -30.08
N GLY A 449 25.38 -21.60 -29.21
CA GLY A 449 26.06 -22.85 -28.88
C GLY A 449 27.13 -22.71 -27.79
N ALA A 450 27.65 -23.85 -27.32
CA ALA A 450 28.65 -23.92 -26.25
C ALA A 450 29.94 -23.15 -26.61
N GLY A 451 30.42 -22.32 -25.68
CA GLY A 451 31.62 -21.48 -25.86
C GLY A 451 31.41 -20.20 -26.66
N CYS A 452 30.18 -19.86 -27.03
CA CYS A 452 29.86 -18.60 -27.72
C CYS A 452 30.21 -17.37 -26.85
N SER A 453 30.79 -16.34 -27.48
CA SER A 453 31.09 -15.05 -26.84
C SER A 453 30.20 -13.95 -27.41
N ALA A 454 29.95 -12.90 -26.65
CA ALA A 454 29.12 -11.77 -27.08
C ALA A 454 29.92 -10.46 -26.98
N LYS A 455 29.84 -9.63 -28.02
CA LYS A 455 30.32 -8.25 -27.97
C LYS A 455 29.11 -7.32 -27.89
N VAL A 456 28.94 -6.66 -26.75
CA VAL A 456 27.88 -5.64 -26.56
C VAL A 456 28.29 -4.39 -27.32
N GLU A 457 27.41 -3.85 -28.16
CA GLU A 457 27.71 -2.74 -29.05
C GLU A 457 27.64 -1.38 -28.34
N GLU A 458 26.92 -1.23 -27.21
CA GLU A 458 26.98 -0.06 -26.29
C GLU A 458 26.09 -0.29 -25.04
N ASP A 459 26.52 0.24 -23.88
CA ASP A 459 25.64 0.57 -22.73
C ASP A 459 25.28 2.06 -22.86
N TRP A 460 23.99 2.41 -22.91
CA TRP A 460 23.51 3.79 -22.81
C TRP A 460 23.10 4.14 -21.38
#